data_AF-A0A955B7S8-F1
#
_entry.id   AF-A0A955B7S8-F1
#
_cell.length_a   1.000
_cell.length_b   1.000
_cell.length_c   1.000
_cell.angle_alpha   90.00
_cell.angle_beta   90.00
_cell.angle_gamma   90.00
#
_symmetry.space_group_name_H-M   'P 1'
#
loop_
_entity.id
_entity.type
_entity.pdbx_description
1 polymer ?
#
loop_
_entity_poly.entity_id
_entity_poly.type
_entity_poly.pdbx_seq_one_letter_code
_entity_poly.pdbx_strand_id
1 'polypeptide(L)'
;MSSFDPVDIDHMRDALQLAARGLGDVEPNPMVGCVIARDGKKIGQGWHRRFGTNHAEVNALEDAGDATGATLYVTLEPCCHTGKTPPCTQAAINANVRRVVIGTLDPSDK
;
A
#
# COMPACT_ATOMS: atom_id res chain seq x y z
N MET A 1 19.80 -5.37 10.46
CA MET A 1 18.40 -5.80 10.54
C MET A 1 17.58 -4.54 10.76
N SER A 2 16.63 -4.21 9.89
CA SER A 2 15.70 -3.10 10.16
C SER A 2 14.92 -3.48 11.42
N SER A 3 15.07 -2.74 12.51
CA SER A 3 14.11 -2.85 13.60
C SER A 3 12.77 -2.34 13.09
N PHE A 4 11.69 -3.01 13.46
CA PHE A 4 10.36 -2.44 13.33
C PHE A 4 10.13 -1.53 14.53
N ASP A 5 9.67 -0.32 14.28
CA ASP A 5 9.26 0.58 15.34
C ASP A 5 7.81 0.21 15.75
N PRO A 6 7.38 0.44 17.00
CA PRO A 6 6.00 0.18 17.42
C PRO A 6 4.95 0.83 16.50
N VAL A 7 5.27 2.00 15.95
CA VAL A 7 4.43 2.72 14.99
C VAL A 7 4.23 1.95 13.67
N ASP A 8 5.19 1.12 13.27
CA ASP A 8 5.06 0.27 12.07
C ASP A 8 3.93 -0.75 12.25
N ILE A 9 3.82 -1.31 13.46
CA ILE A 9 2.79 -2.29 13.80
C ILE A 9 1.41 -1.63 13.77
N ASP A 10 1.27 -0.43 14.32
CA ASP A 10 0.00 0.28 14.35
C ASP A 10 -0.47 0.70 12.94
N HIS A 11 0.43 1.21 12.11
CA HIS A 11 0.09 1.52 10.72
C HIS A 11 -0.20 0.29 9.87
N MET A 12 0.47 -0.84 10.13
CA MET A 12 0.13 -2.10 9.45
C MET A 12 -1.24 -2.64 9.89
N ARG A 13 -1.62 -2.49 11.17
CA ARG A 13 -2.97 -2.82 11.64
C ARG A 13 -4.03 -1.95 10.95
N ASP A 14 -3.78 -0.65 10.82
CA ASP A 14 -4.65 0.26 10.05
C ASP A 14 -4.77 -0.22 8.58
N ALA A 15 -3.66 -0.59 7.95
CA ALA A 15 -3.66 -1.10 6.57
C ALA A 15 -4.48 -2.39 6.42
N LEU A 16 -4.41 -3.32 7.39
CA LEU A 16 -5.25 -4.52 7.40
C LEU A 16 -6.75 -4.21 7.54
N GLN A 17 -7.11 -3.23 8.38
CA GLN A 17 -8.50 -2.77 8.51
C GLN A 17 -9.02 -2.13 7.21
N LEU A 18 -8.16 -1.42 6.48
CA LEU A 18 -8.49 -0.88 5.15
C LEU A 18 -8.67 -2.00 4.13
N ALA A 19 -7.78 -3.00 4.11
CA ALA A 19 -7.87 -4.14 3.20
C ALA A 19 -9.22 -4.86 3.31
N ALA A 20 -9.72 -5.07 4.53
CA ALA A 20 -11.00 -5.72 4.80
C ALA A 20 -12.21 -5.02 4.13
N ARG A 21 -12.09 -3.74 3.76
CA ARG A 21 -13.14 -2.98 3.06
C ARG A 21 -13.30 -3.38 1.59
N GLY A 22 -12.36 -4.15 1.02
CA GLY A 22 -12.46 -4.67 -0.33
C GLY A 22 -13.21 -6.00 -0.45
N LEU A 23 -13.62 -6.60 0.67
CA LEU A 23 -14.23 -7.94 0.69
C LEU A 23 -15.49 -8.00 -0.19
N GLY A 24 -15.49 -8.91 -1.18
CA GLY A 24 -16.61 -9.11 -2.10
C GLY A 24 -16.64 -8.18 -3.32
N ASP A 25 -15.77 -7.16 -3.39
CA ASP A 25 -15.72 -6.18 -4.48
C ASP A 25 -14.47 -6.32 -5.37
N VAL A 26 -13.44 -7.02 -4.90
CA VAL A 26 -12.11 -7.03 -5.51
C VAL A 26 -11.76 -8.33 -6.23
N GLU A 27 -12.54 -9.38 -6.04
CA GLU A 27 -12.31 -10.69 -6.62
C GLU A 27 -12.19 -10.61 -8.15
N PRO A 28 -11.27 -11.37 -8.78
CA PRO A 28 -10.38 -12.38 -8.20
C PRO A 28 -9.08 -11.80 -7.56
N ASN A 29 -8.90 -10.49 -7.53
CA ASN A 29 -7.69 -9.87 -6.98
C ASN A 29 -7.68 -9.93 -5.44
N PRO A 30 -6.50 -9.84 -4.80
CA PRO A 30 -6.40 -9.80 -3.35
C PRO A 30 -7.00 -8.52 -2.76
N MET A 31 -7.48 -8.63 -1.52
CA MET A 31 -7.75 -7.48 -0.67
C MET A 31 -6.42 -6.89 -0.20
N VAL A 32 -6.16 -5.64 -0.58
CA VAL A 32 -4.93 -4.93 -0.19
C VAL A 32 -5.32 -3.60 0.44
N GLY A 33 -4.65 -3.25 1.53
CA GLY A 33 -4.75 -1.95 2.19
C GLY A 33 -3.38 -1.31 2.29
N CYS A 34 -3.36 0.02 2.30
CA CYS A 34 -2.15 0.82 2.32
C CYS A 34 -2.32 2.09 3.16
N VAL A 35 -1.28 2.42 3.92
CA VAL A 35 -1.15 3.65 4.71
C VAL A 35 0.14 4.35 4.34
N ILE A 36 0.10 5.66 4.15
CA ILE A 36 1.29 6.51 4.01
C ILE A 36 1.46 7.30 5.31
N ALA A 37 2.64 7.23 5.92
CA ALA A 37 2.95 8.00 7.11
C ALA A 37 4.29 8.74 7.01
N ARG A 38 4.34 9.93 7.62
CA ARG A 38 5.53 10.78 7.73
C ARG A 38 5.58 11.33 9.15
N ASP A 39 6.77 11.28 9.76
CA ASP A 39 6.99 11.69 11.15
C ASP A 39 6.02 11.02 12.15
N GLY A 40 5.75 9.73 11.95
CA GLY A 40 4.84 8.92 12.77
C GLY A 40 3.35 9.26 12.61
N LYS A 41 2.99 10.13 11.65
CA LYS A 41 1.60 10.53 11.41
C LYS A 41 1.13 10.01 10.06
N LYS A 42 -0.07 9.43 10.05
CA LYS A 42 -0.76 9.05 8.81
C LYS A 42 -1.11 10.30 8.01
N ILE A 43 -0.67 10.34 6.76
CA ILE A 43 -0.94 11.43 5.82
C ILE A 43 -1.81 10.98 4.64
N GLY A 44 -1.92 9.68 4.38
CA GLY A 44 -2.84 9.14 3.38
C GLY A 44 -3.17 7.67 3.62
N GLN A 45 -4.28 7.22 3.07
CA GLN A 45 -4.77 5.85 3.21
C GLN A 45 -5.55 5.38 1.98
N GLY A 46 -5.45 4.08 1.69
CA GLY A 46 -6.09 3.48 0.53
C GLY A 46 -6.33 2.00 0.70
N TRP A 47 -7.27 1.48 -0.07
CA TRP A 47 -7.49 0.05 -0.27
C TRP A 47 -7.87 -0.20 -1.72
N HIS A 48 -7.66 -1.41 -2.22
CA HIS A 48 -8.18 -1.79 -3.53
C HIS A 48 -9.71 -1.86 -3.42
N ARG A 49 -10.42 -0.94 -4.06
CA ARG A 49 -11.86 -0.73 -3.83
C ARG A 49 -12.75 -1.63 -4.68
N ARG A 50 -12.29 -1.95 -5.89
CA ARG A 50 -13.04 -2.75 -6.86
C ARG A 50 -12.11 -3.33 -7.91
N PHE A 51 -12.43 -4.54 -8.39
CA PHE A 51 -11.68 -5.17 -9.47
C PHE A 51 -11.49 -4.25 -10.69
N GLY A 52 -10.24 -4.15 -11.15
CA GLY A 52 -9.86 -3.36 -12.32
C GLY A 52 -9.72 -1.85 -12.06
N THR A 53 -9.80 -1.42 -10.80
CA THR A 53 -9.56 -0.02 -10.40
C THR A 53 -8.19 0.13 -9.74
N ASN A 54 -7.85 1.36 -9.32
CA ASN A 54 -6.62 1.67 -8.63
C ASN A 54 -6.37 0.71 -7.44
N HIS A 55 -5.13 0.23 -7.34
CA HIS A 55 -4.65 -0.54 -6.20
C HIS A 55 -4.56 0.32 -4.94
N ALA A 56 -4.36 -0.34 -3.78
CA ALA A 56 -4.34 0.32 -2.48
C ALA A 56 -3.27 1.43 -2.40
N GLU A 57 -2.09 1.16 -2.94
CA GLU A 57 -0.93 2.06 -2.94
C GLU A 57 -1.23 3.34 -3.73
N VAL A 58 -1.82 3.22 -4.91
CA VAL A 58 -2.21 4.37 -5.74
C VAL A 58 -3.25 5.21 -5.01
N ASN A 59 -4.30 4.57 -4.47
CA ASN A 59 -5.33 5.28 -3.70
C ASN A 59 -4.75 6.00 -2.47
N ALA A 60 -3.78 5.38 -1.77
CA ALA A 60 -3.15 5.98 -0.61
C ALA A 60 -2.20 7.14 -0.96
N LEU A 61 -1.51 7.05 -2.09
CA LEU A 61 -0.66 8.13 -2.62
C LEU A 61 -1.50 9.32 -3.09
N GLU A 62 -2.63 9.07 -3.77
CA GLU A 62 -3.57 10.11 -4.18
C GLU A 62 -4.18 10.84 -2.97
N ASP A 63 -4.56 10.09 -1.92
CA ASP A 63 -5.09 10.65 -0.66
C ASP A 63 -4.02 11.46 0.10
N ALA A 64 -2.76 11.00 0.08
CA ALA A 64 -1.65 11.71 0.72
C ALA A 64 -1.28 13.04 0.05
N GLY A 65 -1.46 13.14 -1.27
CA GLY A 65 -1.03 14.27 -2.09
C GLY A 65 0.50 14.36 -2.25
N ASP A 66 1.23 14.57 -1.16
CA ASP A 66 2.71 14.55 -1.12
C ASP A 66 3.22 13.45 -0.17
N ALA A 67 3.84 12.42 -0.77
CA ALA A 67 4.44 11.30 -0.05
C ALA A 67 5.99 11.37 -0.02
N THR A 68 6.58 12.50 -0.39
CA THR A 68 8.04 12.65 -0.45
C THR A 68 8.66 12.39 0.92
N GLY A 69 9.61 11.45 0.98
CA GLY A 69 10.31 11.09 2.20
C GLY A 69 9.48 10.22 3.17
N ALA A 70 8.24 9.90 2.85
CA ALA A 70 7.33 9.14 3.70
C ALA A 70 7.67 7.63 3.75
N THR A 71 7.01 6.93 4.67
CA THR A 71 6.95 5.47 4.71
C THR A 71 5.60 4.98 4.18
N LEU A 72 5.62 4.00 3.28
CA LEU A 72 4.46 3.31 2.75
C LEU A 72 4.31 1.95 3.45
N TYR A 73 3.17 1.73 4.10
CA TYR A 73 2.81 0.47 4.76
C TYR A 73 1.74 -0.22 3.93
N VAL A 74 2.03 -1.41 3.40
CA VAL A 74 1.12 -2.13 2.51
C VAL A 74 1.00 -3.59 2.92
N THR A 75 -0.21 -4.13 2.87
CA THR A 75 -0.48 -5.48 3.38
C THR A 75 0.10 -6.60 2.50
N LEU A 76 0.35 -6.32 1.22
CA LEU A 76 0.91 -7.24 0.22
C LEU A 76 2.04 -6.53 -0.53
N GLU A 77 3.06 -7.27 -0.97
CA GLU A 77 4.14 -6.73 -1.79
C GLU A 77 3.58 -5.95 -3.01
N PRO A 78 4.05 -4.71 -3.26
CA PRO A 78 3.60 -3.92 -4.40
C PRO A 78 3.86 -4.60 -5.74
N CYS A 79 2.87 -4.60 -6.62
CA CYS A 79 3.02 -5.22 -7.95
C CYS A 79 4.13 -4.52 -8.78
N CYS A 80 4.92 -5.33 -9.49
CA CYS A 80 6.03 -4.86 -10.33
C CYS A 80 5.82 -5.08 -11.83
N HIS A 81 4.74 -5.76 -12.23
CA HIS A 81 4.37 -5.97 -13.63
C HIS A 81 3.30 -4.97 -14.08
N THR A 82 3.25 -4.69 -15.36
CA THR A 82 2.17 -3.89 -15.96
C THR A 82 0.99 -4.79 -16.30
N GLY A 83 -0.15 -4.57 -15.66
CA GLY A 83 -1.41 -5.27 -15.95
C GLY A 83 -2.44 -4.31 -16.55
N LYS A 84 -3.66 -4.29 -15.98
CA LYS A 84 -4.69 -3.28 -16.31
C LYS A 84 -4.32 -1.87 -15.84
N THR A 85 -3.49 -1.78 -14.82
CA THR A 85 -2.95 -0.54 -14.26
C THR A 85 -1.41 -0.56 -14.33
N PRO A 86 -0.75 0.61 -14.33
CA PRO A 86 0.70 0.69 -14.12
C PRO A 86 1.13 0.05 -12.79
N PRO A 87 2.40 -0.39 -12.66
CA PRO A 87 2.91 -1.05 -11.46
C PRO A 87 2.97 -0.11 -10.26
N CYS A 88 2.60 -0.62 -9.08
CA CYS A 88 2.60 0.15 -7.84
C CYS A 88 4.01 0.50 -7.35
N THR A 89 5.01 -0.32 -7.68
CA THR A 89 6.42 0.01 -7.44
C THR A 89 6.83 1.31 -8.12
N GLN A 90 6.44 1.52 -9.38
CA GLN A 90 6.74 2.75 -10.09
C GLN A 90 6.02 3.96 -9.49
N ALA A 91 4.77 3.78 -9.02
CA ALA A 91 4.04 4.84 -8.33
C ALA A 91 4.75 5.28 -7.04
N ALA A 92 5.22 4.32 -6.22
CA ALA A 92 5.97 4.61 -5.00
C ALA A 92 7.32 5.31 -5.29
N ILE A 93 8.03 4.88 -6.34
CA ILE A 93 9.28 5.52 -6.79
C ILE A 93 9.02 6.96 -7.23
N ASN A 94 8.01 7.17 -8.08
CA ASN A 94 7.67 8.51 -8.59
C ASN A 94 7.24 9.46 -7.47
N ALA A 95 6.59 8.93 -6.43
CA ALA A 95 6.18 9.69 -5.25
C ALA A 95 7.32 9.96 -4.25
N ASN A 96 8.55 9.53 -4.55
CA ASN A 96 9.73 9.68 -3.68
C ASN A 96 9.51 9.12 -2.27
N VAL A 97 8.82 7.98 -2.16
CA VAL A 97 8.69 7.24 -0.90
C VAL A 97 10.08 6.76 -0.45
N ARG A 98 10.43 7.00 0.81
CA ARG A 98 11.76 6.66 1.36
C ARG A 98 11.86 5.22 1.81
N ARG A 99 10.76 4.66 2.33
CA ARG A 99 10.72 3.34 2.97
C ARG A 99 9.40 2.66 2.65
N VAL A 100 9.47 1.35 2.38
CA VAL A 100 8.30 0.50 2.21
C VAL A 100 8.32 -0.59 3.27
N VAL A 101 7.20 -0.77 3.96
CA VAL A 101 6.96 -1.84 4.93
C VAL A 101 5.87 -2.73 4.38
N ILE A 102 6.21 -3.99 4.14
CA ILE A 102 5.31 -4.99 3.54
C ILE A 102 4.79 -5.94 4.62
N GLY A 103 3.49 -6.24 4.59
CA GLY A 103 2.87 -7.23 5.48
C GLY A 103 3.23 -8.66 5.11
N THR A 104 3.09 -9.00 3.82
CA THR A 104 3.51 -10.29 3.26
C THR A 104 4.05 -10.12 1.85
N LEU A 105 4.88 -11.06 1.41
CA LEU A 105 5.36 -11.14 0.04
C LEU A 105 4.25 -11.62 -0.91
N ASP A 106 4.32 -11.20 -2.17
CA ASP A 106 3.43 -11.71 -3.20
C ASP A 106 3.70 -13.22 -3.38
N PRO A 107 2.67 -14.09 -3.28
CA PRO A 107 2.87 -15.53 -3.42
C PRO A 107 3.03 -15.99 -4.89
N SER A 108 2.84 -15.11 -5.87
CA SER A 108 3.00 -15.43 -7.29
C SER A 108 4.45 -15.43 -7.75
N ASP A 109 4.75 -16.26 -8.75
CA ASP A 109 5.99 -16.15 -9.51
C ASP A 109 5.96 -14.84 -10.31
N LYS A 110 6.99 -14.01 -10.13
CA LYS A 110 7.08 -12.65 -10.69
C LYS A 110 7.39 -12.63 -12.18
#